data_AF-K9JUT4-F1
#
_entry.id   AF-K9JUT4-F1
#
_cell.length_a   1.000
_cell.length_b   1.000
_cell.length_c   1.000
_cell.angle_alpha   90.00
_cell.angle_beta   90.00
_cell.angle_gamma   90.00
#
_symmetry.space_group_name_H-M   'P 1'
#
loop_
_entity.id
_entity.type
_entity.pdbx_description
1 polymer ?
#
loop_
_entity_poly.entity_id
_entity_poly.type
_entity_poly.pdbx_seq_one_letter_code
_entity_poly.pdbx_strand_id
1 'polypeptide(L)' 'FELLNEPHDALNGEVWNDLFPQVLAIVRQSNPERNVIIGPTHWNSRNDLAQLKLPEDDRHLIVTFHFYNP' A
#
# COMPACT_ATOMS: atom_id res chain seq x y z
N PHE A 1 8.28 5.67 5.16
CA PHE A 1 7.94 4.43 5.89
C PHE A 1 7.36 3.43 4.91
N GLU A 2 7.47 2.14 5.15
CA GLU A 2 6.67 1.14 4.44
C GLU A 2 5.59 0.65 5.40
N LEU A 3 4.32 0.63 4.97
CA LEU A 3 3.21 0.34 5.89
C LEU A 3 3.16 -1.14 6.27
N LEU A 4 3.28 -2.03 5.29
CA LEU A 4 3.22 -3.47 5.49
C LEU A 4 3.94 -4.16 4.34
N ASN A 5 4.88 -5.04 4.68
CA ASN A 5 5.52 -5.94 3.72
C ASN A 5 4.53 -7.03 3.30
N GLU A 6 4.38 -7.23 1.98
CA GLU A 6 3.66 -8.34 1.37
C GLU A 6 2.28 -8.64 1.98
N PRO A 7 1.28 -7.74 1.86
CA PRO A 7 -0.10 -8.05 2.22
C PRO A 7 -0.59 -9.31 1.46
N HIS A 8 -1.17 -10.27 2.19
CA HIS A 8 -1.61 -11.55 1.64
C HIS A 8 -2.77 -12.18 2.45
N ASP A 9 -3.29 -13.30 1.96
CA ASP A 9 -4.38 -14.09 2.55
C ASP A 9 -5.61 -13.26 2.94
N ALA A 10 -5.89 -13.14 4.23
CA ALA A 10 -7.06 -12.41 4.75
C ALA A 10 -7.03 -10.91 4.42
N LEU A 11 -5.87 -10.38 4.00
CA LEU A 11 -5.71 -9.00 3.57
C LEU A 11 -5.82 -8.84 2.04
N ASN A 12 -6.09 -9.89 1.26
CA ASN A 12 -6.17 -9.76 -0.20
C ASN A 12 -7.37 -8.92 -0.67
N GLY A 13 -7.21 -8.27 -1.83
CA GLY A 13 -8.26 -7.50 -2.49
C GLY A 13 -8.69 -6.25 -1.71
N GLU A 14 -10.00 -6.04 -1.60
CA GLU A 14 -10.57 -4.82 -0.99
C GLU A 14 -10.22 -4.65 0.49
N VAL A 15 -9.96 -5.74 1.23
CA VAL A 15 -9.61 -5.65 2.66
C VAL A 15 -8.36 -4.79 2.85
N TRP A 16 -7.36 -4.93 1.99
CA TRP A 16 -6.19 -4.07 2.05
C TRP A 16 -6.48 -2.63 1.65
N ASN A 17 -7.24 -2.44 0.57
CA ASN A 17 -7.65 -1.09 0.11
C ASN A 17 -8.48 -0.34 1.16
N ASP A 18 -9.22 -1.04 2.02
CA ASP A 18 -9.96 -0.44 3.14
C ASP A 18 -9.07 -0.15 4.35
N LEU A 19 -8.08 -1.01 4.61
CA LEU A 19 -7.24 -0.93 5.80
C LEU A 19 -6.11 0.08 5.67
N PHE A 20 -5.35 0.06 4.58
CA PHE A 20 -4.13 0.86 4.48
C PHE A 20 -4.38 2.38 4.57
N PRO A 21 -5.48 2.96 4.05
CA PRO A 21 -5.74 4.39 4.20
C PRO A 21 -5.94 4.81 5.66
N GLN A 22 -6.49 3.92 6.49
CA GLN A 22 -6.65 4.16 7.93
C GLN A 22 -5.29 4.19 8.63
N VAL A 23 -4.40 3.26 8.28
CA VAL A 23 -3.02 3.24 8.80
C VAL A 23 -2.24 4.48 8.32
N LEU A 24 -2.40 4.86 7.05
CA LEU A 24 -1.80 6.05 6.47
C LEU A 24 -2.26 7.31 7.20
N ALA A 25 -3.55 7.44 7.51
CA ALA A 25 -4.10 8.57 8.25
C ALA A 25 -3.43 8.74 9.62
N ILE A 26 -3.15 7.64 10.33
CA ILE A 26 -2.41 7.68 11.61
C ILE A 26 -0.98 8.18 11.41
N VAL A 27 -0.27 7.69 10.38
CA VAL A 27 1.09 8.15 10.05
C VAL A 27 1.10 9.66 9.75
N ARG A 28 0.11 10.16 9.00
CA ARG A 28 0.01 11.56 8.59
C ARG A 28 -0.21 12.54 9.73
N GLN A 29 -0.76 12.11 10.87
CA GLN A 29 -0.93 12.96 12.05
C GLN A 29 0.38 13.57 12.57
N SER A 30 1.49 12.83 12.47
CA SER A 30 2.81 13.28 12.93
C SER A 30 3.84 13.41 11.80
N ASN A 31 3.55 12.86 10.62
CA ASN A 31 4.46 12.85 9.47
C ASN A 31 3.70 13.24 8.18
N PRO A 32 3.25 14.51 8.06
CA PRO A 32 2.33 14.92 6.99
C PRO A 32 2.92 14.77 5.58
N GLU A 33 4.21 15.08 5.39
CA GLU A 33 4.84 15.10 4.06
C GLU A 33 5.89 13.99 3.87
N ARG A 34 6.11 13.13 4.86
CA ARG A 34 7.11 12.07 4.74
C ARG A 34 6.63 11.05 3.72
N ASN A 35 7.47 10.73 2.73
CA ASN A 35 7.10 9.70 1.76
C ASN A 35 6.79 8.35 2.44
N VAL A 36 5.68 7.74 2.02
CA VAL A 36 5.21 6.43 2.46
C VAL A 36 5.20 5.49 1.26
N ILE A 37 5.72 4.28 1.47
CA ILE A 37 5.79 3.20 0.51
C ILE A 37 4.59 2.28 0.75
N ILE A 38 3.88 1.95 -0.34
CA ILE A 38 2.71 1.09 -0.31
C ILE A 38 2.78 0.08 -1.45
N GLY A 39 2.48 -1.19 -1.16
CA GLY A 39 2.46 -2.28 -2.13
C GLY A 39 1.06 -2.87 -2.30
N PRO A 40 0.81 -3.59 -3.42
CA PRO A 40 -0.44 -4.30 -3.68
C PRO A 40 -0.52 -5.61 -2.87
N THR A 41 -1.64 -6.33 -3.02
CA THR A 41 -1.87 -7.62 -2.36
C THR A 41 -1.14 -8.78 -3.05
N HIS A 42 -1.40 -10.01 -2.60
CA HIS A 42 -0.75 -11.23 -3.08
C HIS A 42 0.78 -11.11 -3.08
N TRP A 43 1.35 -10.83 -1.90
CA TRP A 43 2.79 -10.71 -1.69
C TRP A 43 3.45 -9.60 -2.52
N ASN A 44 2.88 -8.39 -2.51
CA ASN A 44 3.37 -7.25 -3.28
C ASN A 44 3.48 -7.56 -4.79
N SER A 45 2.57 -8.38 -5.33
CA SER A 45 2.63 -8.83 -6.72
C SER A 45 2.36 -7.71 -7.72
N ARG A 46 3.17 -7.64 -8.79
CA ARG A 46 2.96 -6.70 -9.91
C ARG A 46 1.59 -6.86 -10.57
N ASN A 47 0.99 -8.05 -10.50
CA ASN A 47 -0.27 -8.37 -11.17
C ASN A 47 -1.46 -7.66 -10.53
N ASP A 48 -1.31 -7.24 -9.27
CA ASP A 48 -2.36 -6.59 -8.48
C ASP A 48 -2.21 -5.07 -8.44
N LEU A 49 -1.19 -4.50 -9.10
CA LEU A 49 -0.96 -3.05 -9.12
C LEU A 49 -2.18 -2.27 -9.60
N ALA A 50 -2.89 -2.79 -10.61
CA ALA A 50 -4.10 -2.15 -11.13
C ALA A 50 -5.29 -2.18 -10.16
N GLN A 51 -5.24 -3.01 -9.11
CA GLN A 51 -6.29 -3.14 -8.10
C GLN A 51 -6.01 -2.27 -6.86
N LEU A 52 -4.79 -1.76 -6.71
CA LEU A 52 -4.41 -0.90 -5.59
C LEU A 52 -5.05 0.48 -5.74
N LYS A 53 -5.92 0.86 -4.79
CA LYS A 53 -6.65 2.14 -4.81
C LYS A 53 -5.95 3.15 -3.93
N LEU A 54 -5.22 4.10 -4.53
CA LEU A 54 -4.50 5.14 -3.80
C LEU A 54 -5.42 6.33 -3.46
N PRO A 55 -5.27 6.96 -2.27
CA PRO A 55 -5.95 8.21 -1.95
C PRO A 55 -5.59 9.31 -2.95
N GLU A 56 -6.60 9.93 -3.58
CA GLU A 56 -6.42 10.94 -4.62
C GLU A 56 -5.85 12.27 -4.11
N ASP A 57 -5.83 12.50 -2.81
CA ASP A 57 -5.39 13.73 -2.16
C ASP A 57 -3.97 13.65 -1.58
N ASP A 58 -3.40 12.44 -1.43
CA ASP A 58 -2.03 12.27 -0.95
C ASP A 58 -1.03 12.23 -2.12
N ARG A 59 -0.02 13.11 -2.08
CA ARG A 59 1.06 13.20 -3.10
C ARG A 59 2.40 12.67 -2.61
N HIS A 60 2.46 12.13 -1.39
CA HIS A 60 3.66 11.60 -0.74
C HIS A 60 3.62 10.08 -0.64
N LEU A 61 3.17 9.42 -1.72
CA LEU A 61 3.09 7.97 -1.85
C LEU A 61 4.03 7.47 -2.94
N ILE A 62 4.75 6.38 -2.63
CA ILE A 62 5.60 5.64 -3.56
C ILE A 62 5.07 4.22 -3.63
N VAL A 63 4.73 3.74 -4.82
CA VAL A 63 4.26 2.37 -4.99
C VAL A 63 5.46 1.42 -5.10
N THR A 64 5.41 0.28 -4.41
CA THR A 64 6.37 -0.81 -4.52
C THR A 64 5.71 -2.09 -5.03
N PHE A 65 6.50 -2.96 -5.66
CA PHE A 65 6.12 -4.34 -5.94
C PHE A 65 7.37 -5.22 -5.82
N HIS A 66 7.17 -6.50 -5.50
CA HIS A 66 8.25 -7.47 -5.45
C HIS A 66 8.25 -8.31 -6.73
N PHE A 67 9.41 -8.46 -7.35
CA PHE A 67 9.55 -9.19 -8.61
C PHE A 67 10.34 -10.48 -8.40
N TYR A 68 9.59 -11.57 -8.25
CA TYR A 68 10.13 -12.93 -8.15
C TYR A 68 9.68 -13.84 -9.29
N ASN A 69 9.05 -13.28 -10.32
CA ASN A 69 8.67 -14.03 -11.51
C ASN A 69 9.95 -14.56 -12.22
N PRO A 70 9.95 -15.82 -12.71
CA PRO A 70 11.05 -16.35 -13.51
C PRO A 70 11.25 -15.60 -14.82
#